data_AF-A0A9J8ARK8-F1
#
_entry.id   AF-A0A9J8ARK8-F1
#
_cell.length_a   1.000
_cell.length_b   1.000
_cell.length_c   1.000
_cell.angle_alpha   90.00
_cell.angle_beta   90.00
_cell.angle_gamma   90.00
#
_symmetry.space_group_name_H-M   'P 1'
#
loop_
_entity.id
_entity.type
_entity.pdbx_description
1 polymer ?
#
loop_
_entity_poly.entity_id
_entity_poly.type
_entity_poly.pdbx_seq_one_letter_code
_entity_poly.pdbx_strand_id
1 'polypeptide(L)'
;MHLKAWRKMGCSRHCSEEQHTLIKKLIGEGKTYKEVQKMIGCSAKNDLQCLKNGEQKPERRGRKQKTTIKMDRRITRMAKAQPMISSRMVKDSLELPVSTVTVRRRLCEANLFSRIPRKVPLLKKGMCRRGYNLPKNTSTGLKRNGGTFCGLMRVKFFSFFGSKGHRQFVRRPPNSEFKPQYTVKTVKHGGASIMIWACFSYYGVGPIYRIPGIMDQFAYVKILEEHF
;
A
#
# COMPACT_ATOMS: atom_id res chain seq x y z
N MET A 1 17.98 9.28 11.91
CA MET A 1 18.00 8.55 13.19
C MET A 1 17.31 7.20 13.01
N HIS A 2 18.09 6.12 12.81
CA HIS A 2 17.56 4.76 12.76
C HIS A 2 18.11 3.99 13.97
N LEU A 3 17.32 3.93 15.05
CA LEU A 3 17.58 3.04 16.18
C LEU A 3 17.35 1.60 15.71
N LYS A 4 18.40 0.90 15.29
CA LYS A 4 18.37 -0.55 15.09
C LYS A 4 18.48 -1.21 16.47
N ALA A 5 17.34 -1.68 16.97
CA ALA A 5 17.26 -2.45 18.20
C ALA A 5 18.19 -3.67 18.15
N TRP A 6 19.17 -3.71 19.05
CA TRP A 6 20.03 -4.87 19.28
C TRP A 6 19.20 -5.98 19.93
N ARG A 7 18.85 -7.02 19.16
CA ARG A 7 18.20 -8.22 19.71
C ARG A 7 19.24 -9.11 20.41
N LYS A 8 19.05 -9.33 21.71
CA LYS A 8 19.78 -10.30 22.55
C LYS A 8 19.77 -11.69 21.92
N MET A 9 20.95 -12.24 21.60
CA MET A 9 21.14 -13.69 21.40
C MET A 9 22.53 -14.12 21.90
N GLY A 10 22.56 -15.04 22.87
CA GLY A 10 23.75 -15.70 23.42
C GLY A 10 23.84 -15.61 24.95
N CYS A 11 24.10 -16.73 25.62
CA CYS A 11 24.18 -16.85 27.09
C CYS A 11 25.31 -16.04 27.76
N SER A 12 26.25 -15.47 27.00
CA SER A 12 27.22 -14.52 27.52
C SER A 12 26.73 -13.09 27.30
N ARG A 13 26.59 -12.29 28.37
CA ARG A 13 26.36 -10.85 28.27
C ARG A 13 27.47 -10.24 27.40
N HIS A 14 27.13 -9.83 26.17
CA HIS A 14 28.05 -9.07 25.33
C HIS A 14 28.27 -7.69 25.97
N CYS A 15 29.50 -7.20 25.91
CA CYS A 15 29.84 -5.84 26.31
C CYS A 15 28.99 -4.85 25.48
N SER A 16 28.30 -3.91 26.14
CA SER A 16 27.49 -2.90 25.45
C SER A 16 28.38 -1.92 24.67
N GLU A 17 27.82 -1.18 23.71
CA GLU A 17 28.56 -0.15 22.98
C GLU A 17 29.15 0.91 23.93
N GLU A 18 28.39 1.28 24.96
CA GLU A 18 28.82 2.21 26.02
C GLU A 18 30.01 1.65 26.80
N GLN A 19 29.96 0.38 27.21
CA GLN A 19 31.07 -0.29 27.89
C GLN A 19 32.31 -0.38 26.99
N HIS A 20 32.15 -0.63 25.69
CA HIS A 20 33.23 -0.59 24.71
C HIS A 20 33.93 0.78 24.64
N THR A 21 33.15 1.87 24.61
CA THR A 21 33.72 3.22 24.58
C THR A 21 34.43 3.58 25.88
N LEU A 22 33.90 3.13 27.01
CA LEU A 22 34.49 3.37 28.33
C LEU A 22 35.80 2.60 28.50
N ILE A 23 35.86 1.33 28.08
CA ILE A 23 37.10 0.52 28.09
C ILE A 23 38.19 1.20 27.26
N LYS A 24 37.87 1.72 26.07
CA LYS A 24 38.84 2.43 25.21
C LYS A 24 39.38 3.71 25.88
N LYS A 25 38.51 4.48 26.55
CA LYS A 25 38.92 5.70 27.27
C LYS A 25 39.84 5.37 28.45
N LEU A 26 39.46 4.40 29.28
CA LEU A 26 40.23 4.02 30.47
C LEU A 26 41.62 3.44 30.15
N ILE A 27 41.74 2.75 29.01
CA ILE A 27 43.05 2.25 28.53
C ILE A 27 43.89 3.39 27.93
N GLY A 28 43.25 4.36 27.25
CA GLY A 28 43.94 5.59 26.81
C GLY A 28 44.46 6.44 27.98
N GLU A 29 43.80 6.36 29.14
CA GLU A 29 44.24 6.96 30.41
C GLU A 29 45.35 6.15 31.11
N GLY A 30 45.80 5.03 30.56
CA GLY A 30 46.89 4.21 31.10
C GLY A 30 46.50 3.24 32.22
N LYS A 31 45.21 3.03 32.48
CA LYS A 31 44.74 2.10 33.52
C LYS A 31 44.99 0.65 33.13
N THR A 32 45.32 -0.18 34.12
CA THR A 32 45.60 -1.60 33.89
C THR A 32 44.31 -2.39 33.67
N TYR A 33 44.41 -3.50 32.93
CA TYR A 33 43.27 -4.37 32.64
C TYR A 33 42.51 -4.85 33.88
N LYS A 34 43.21 -5.09 35.00
CA LYS A 34 42.61 -5.52 36.27
C LYS A 34 41.73 -4.42 36.88
N GLU A 35 42.09 -3.16 36.72
CA GLU A 35 41.34 -2.01 37.23
C GLU A 35 40.09 -1.75 36.39
N VAL A 36 40.23 -1.85 35.06
CA VAL A 36 39.11 -1.74 34.11
C VAL A 36 38.07 -2.84 34.37
N GLN A 37 38.52 -4.08 34.60
CA GLN A 37 37.67 -5.21 34.96
C GLN A 37 36.90 -4.98 36.27
N LYS A 38 37.54 -4.42 37.30
CA LYS A 38 36.89 -4.11 38.58
C LYS A 38 35.85 -2.98 38.45
N MET A 39 36.13 -1.95 37.65
CA MET A 39 35.22 -0.82 37.45
C MET A 39 33.98 -1.17 36.62
N ILE A 40 34.13 -2.01 35.59
CA ILE A 40 33.06 -2.30 34.62
C ILE A 40 32.35 -3.63 34.92
N GLY A 41 32.98 -4.51 35.71
CA GLY A 41 32.44 -5.86 36.00
C GLY A 41 32.45 -6.78 34.77
N CYS A 42 33.28 -6.50 33.76
CA CYS A 42 33.45 -7.33 32.57
C CYS A 42 34.61 -8.33 32.73
N SER A 43 34.53 -9.48 32.07
CA SER A 43 35.65 -10.43 32.03
C SER A 43 36.82 -9.85 31.23
N ALA A 44 38.07 -10.08 31.67
CA ALA A 44 39.27 -9.72 30.91
C ALA A 44 39.27 -10.22 29.46
N LYS A 45 38.59 -11.35 29.19
CA LYS A 45 38.41 -11.88 27.82
C LYS A 45 37.54 -10.97 26.96
N ASN A 46 36.52 -10.34 27.56
CA ASN A 46 35.69 -9.35 26.87
C ASN A 46 36.49 -8.08 26.60
N ASP A 47 37.25 -7.57 27.58
CA ASP A 47 38.07 -6.36 27.39
C ASP A 47 39.09 -6.54 26.26
N LEU A 48 39.81 -7.68 26.24
CA LEU A 48 40.70 -8.05 25.13
C LEU A 48 39.96 -8.14 23.79
N GLN A 49 38.76 -8.72 23.79
CA GLN A 49 37.93 -8.84 22.60
C GLN A 49 37.44 -7.46 22.12
N CYS A 50 37.16 -6.52 23.04
CA CYS A 50 36.75 -5.15 22.76
C CYS A 50 37.86 -4.33 22.08
N LEU A 51 39.12 -4.55 22.50
CA LEU A 51 40.30 -3.94 21.88
C LEU A 51 40.65 -4.59 20.54
N LYS A 52 40.60 -5.93 20.46
CA LYS A 52 40.98 -6.67 19.25
C LYS A 52 40.00 -6.46 18.09
N ASN A 53 38.69 -6.39 18.35
CA ASN A 53 37.73 -6.01 17.30
C ASN A 53 37.34 -4.55 17.50
N GLY A 54 38.19 -3.66 16.98
CA GLY A 54 37.84 -2.27 16.71
C GLY A 54 36.71 -2.11 15.68
N GLU A 55 36.35 -3.20 14.99
CA GLU A 55 35.32 -3.24 13.96
C GLU A 55 34.11 -4.09 14.40
N GLN A 56 32.92 -3.67 13.99
CA GLN A 56 31.71 -4.47 14.12
C GLN A 56 31.94 -5.84 13.50
N LYS A 57 31.70 -6.91 14.26
CA LYS A 57 31.77 -8.27 13.70
C LYS A 57 30.88 -8.32 12.45
N PRO A 58 31.35 -8.88 11.32
CA PRO A 58 30.51 -9.04 10.16
C PRO A 58 29.26 -9.83 10.56
N GLU A 59 28.11 -9.46 10.01
CA GLU A 59 26.86 -10.17 10.26
C GLU A 59 27.10 -11.67 10.05
N ARG A 60 26.88 -12.46 11.11
CA ARG A 60 26.95 -13.92 11.02
C ARG A 60 25.97 -14.33 9.93
N ARG A 61 26.45 -15.10 8.94
CA ARG A 61 25.58 -15.68 7.92
C ARG A 61 24.49 -16.48 8.62
N GLY A 62 23.28 -15.93 8.65
CA GLY A 62 22.13 -16.58 9.24
C GLY A 62 21.81 -17.90 8.54
N ARG A 63 20.73 -18.55 8.98
CA ARG A 63 20.25 -19.79 8.36
C ARG A 63 20.11 -19.62 6.85
N LYS A 64 20.72 -20.53 6.08
CA LYS A 64 20.58 -20.58 4.62
C LYS A 64 19.11 -20.66 4.23
N GLN A 65 18.75 -19.97 3.15
CA GLN A 65 17.39 -19.93 2.65
C GLN A 65 17.03 -21.27 1.99
N LYS A 66 15.76 -21.70 2.12
CA LYS A 66 15.26 -22.90 1.44
C LYS A 66 15.05 -22.69 -0.07
N THR A 67 14.88 -21.45 -0.51
CA THR A 67 14.68 -21.12 -1.92
C THR A 67 16.00 -20.77 -2.60
N THR A 68 16.09 -21.08 -3.89
CA THR A 68 17.20 -20.63 -4.73
C THR A 68 16.83 -19.32 -5.45
N ILE A 69 17.84 -18.57 -5.90
CA ILE A 69 17.65 -17.33 -6.66
C ILE A 69 16.79 -17.56 -7.91
N LYS A 70 16.94 -18.72 -8.57
CA LYS A 70 16.14 -19.10 -9.75
C LYS A 70 14.66 -19.27 -9.39
N MET A 71 14.35 -19.92 -8.26
CA MET A 71 12.98 -20.07 -7.77
C MET A 71 12.36 -18.72 -7.45
N ASP A 72 13.08 -17.83 -6.78
CA ASP A 72 12.59 -16.50 -6.42
C ASP A 72 12.30 -15.64 -7.65
N ARG A 73 13.14 -15.76 -8.70
CA ARG A 73 12.87 -15.15 -10.02
C ARG A 73 11.61 -15.72 -10.69
N ARG A 74 11.34 -17.02 -10.59
CA ARG A 74 10.11 -17.64 -11.11
C ARG A 74 8.87 -17.14 -10.37
N ILE A 75 8.92 -17.11 -9.04
CA ILE A 75 7.84 -16.60 -8.17
C ILE A 75 7.50 -15.15 -8.53
N THR A 76 8.51 -14.29 -8.63
CA THR A 76 8.32 -12.87 -8.94
C THR A 76 7.83 -12.63 -10.36
N ARG A 77 8.32 -13.40 -11.34
CA ARG A 77 7.84 -13.34 -12.72
C ARG A 77 6.35 -13.69 -12.82
N MET A 78 5.93 -14.76 -12.17
CA MET A 78 4.53 -15.19 -12.17
C MET A 78 3.62 -14.15 -11.52
N ALA A 79 4.01 -13.61 -10.37
CA ALA A 79 3.22 -12.57 -9.69
C ALA A 79 3.14 -11.26 -10.48
N LYS A 80 4.14 -10.93 -11.31
CA LYS A 80 4.09 -9.78 -12.23
C LYS A 80 3.19 -10.05 -13.43
N ALA A 81 3.23 -11.26 -13.99
CA ALA A 81 2.37 -11.66 -15.11
C ALA A 81 0.89 -11.71 -14.71
N GLN A 82 0.60 -12.21 -13.50
CA GLN A 82 -0.75 -12.35 -12.96
C GLN A 82 -0.85 -11.70 -11.58
N PRO A 83 -1.18 -10.39 -11.50
CA PRO A 83 -1.18 -9.65 -10.23
C PRO A 83 -2.21 -10.13 -9.20
N MET A 84 -3.29 -10.77 -9.64
CA MET A 84 -4.38 -11.25 -8.78
C MET A 84 -4.10 -12.63 -8.16
N ILE A 85 -2.96 -13.24 -8.47
CA ILE A 85 -2.67 -14.61 -8.03
C ILE A 85 -2.45 -14.71 -6.51
N SER A 86 -2.98 -15.76 -5.89
CA SER A 86 -2.78 -16.04 -4.47
C SER A 86 -1.44 -16.73 -4.22
N SER A 87 -0.89 -16.62 -2.99
CA SER A 87 0.35 -17.34 -2.64
C SER A 87 0.21 -18.86 -2.67
N ARG A 88 -1.01 -19.38 -2.52
CA ARG A 88 -1.30 -20.83 -2.64
C ARG A 88 -1.18 -21.24 -4.10
N MET A 89 -1.90 -20.54 -4.98
CA MET A 89 -1.85 -20.79 -6.43
C MET A 89 -0.42 -20.69 -6.98
N VAL A 90 0.39 -19.72 -6.53
CA VAL A 90 1.81 -19.62 -6.94
C VAL A 90 2.65 -20.80 -6.47
N LYS A 91 2.38 -21.35 -5.28
CA LYS A 91 3.09 -22.53 -4.77
C LYS A 91 2.74 -23.75 -5.61
N ASP A 92 1.44 -23.93 -5.86
CA ASP A 92 0.91 -25.12 -6.54
C ASP A 92 1.28 -25.10 -8.02
N SER A 93 1.18 -23.96 -8.70
CA SER A 93 1.55 -23.81 -10.13
C SER A 93 3.04 -23.93 -10.42
N LEU A 94 3.90 -23.70 -9.43
CA LEU A 94 5.35 -23.84 -9.55
C LEU A 94 5.87 -25.11 -8.87
N GLU A 95 4.98 -25.92 -8.29
CA GLU A 95 5.27 -27.15 -7.54
C GLU A 95 6.41 -26.98 -6.54
N LEU A 96 6.39 -25.87 -5.79
CA LEU A 96 7.51 -25.53 -4.92
C LEU A 96 7.47 -26.35 -3.61
N PRO A 97 8.59 -26.97 -3.18
CA PRO A 97 8.69 -27.71 -1.93
C PRO A 97 8.85 -26.77 -0.72
N VAL A 98 8.09 -25.66 -0.69
CA VAL A 98 8.14 -24.64 0.37
C VAL A 98 6.75 -24.30 0.88
N SER A 99 6.68 -23.78 2.09
CA SER A 99 5.42 -23.31 2.66
C SER A 99 4.91 -22.07 1.92
N THR A 100 3.59 -21.88 1.92
CA THR A 100 2.92 -20.71 1.34
C THR A 100 3.38 -19.39 1.99
N VAL A 101 3.73 -19.44 3.27
CA VAL A 101 4.31 -18.31 4.03
C VAL A 101 5.67 -17.92 3.47
N THR A 102 6.49 -18.90 3.07
CA THR A 102 7.80 -18.63 2.46
C THR A 102 7.62 -17.90 1.13
N VAL A 103 6.70 -18.37 0.27
CA VAL A 103 6.35 -17.68 -0.99
C VAL A 103 5.89 -16.25 -0.73
N ARG A 104 5.03 -16.04 0.29
CA ARG A 104 4.58 -14.69 0.67
C ARG A 104 5.75 -13.80 1.08
N ARG A 105 6.69 -14.31 1.88
CA ARG A 105 7.87 -13.55 2.31
C ARG A 105 8.74 -13.16 1.11
N ARG A 106 9.01 -14.10 0.19
CA ARG A 106 9.75 -13.83 -1.07
C ARG A 106 9.09 -12.73 -1.90
N LEU A 107 7.77 -12.76 -2.02
CA LEU A 107 7.02 -11.72 -2.73
C LEU A 107 7.13 -10.35 -2.03
N CYS A 108 7.06 -10.31 -0.69
CA CYS A 108 7.26 -9.07 0.06
C CYS A 108 8.69 -8.53 -0.08
N GLU A 109 9.71 -9.40 -0.02
CA GLU A 109 11.12 -9.04 -0.24
C GLU A 109 11.33 -8.46 -1.66
N ALA A 110 10.57 -8.94 -2.65
CA ALA A 110 10.54 -8.41 -4.01
C ALA A 110 9.63 -7.16 -4.18
N ASN A 111 9.22 -6.51 -3.08
CA ASN A 111 8.30 -5.37 -3.05
C ASN A 111 6.91 -5.63 -3.63
N LEU A 112 6.45 -6.87 -3.73
CA LEU A 112 5.12 -7.24 -4.21
C LEU A 112 4.19 -7.53 -3.03
N PHE A 113 3.62 -6.47 -2.47
CA PHE A 113 2.73 -6.57 -1.32
C PHE A 113 1.30 -6.93 -1.73
N SER A 114 0.63 -7.71 -0.88
CA SER A 114 -0.81 -7.95 -0.98
C SER A 114 -1.56 -6.69 -0.55
N ARG A 115 -2.40 -6.15 -1.43
CA ARG A 115 -3.22 -4.96 -1.20
C ARG A 115 -4.62 -5.15 -1.79
N ILE A 116 -5.58 -4.36 -1.31
CA ILE A 116 -6.92 -4.33 -1.88
C ILE A 116 -6.85 -3.52 -3.19
N PRO A 117 -7.39 -4.03 -4.31
CA PRO A 117 -7.44 -3.27 -5.56
C PRO A 117 -8.42 -2.11 -5.46
N ARG A 118 -8.11 -0.99 -6.14
CA ARG A 118 -9.09 0.09 -6.31
C ARG A 118 -10.13 -0.30 -7.34
N LYS A 119 -11.38 0.03 -7.02
CA LYS A 119 -12.53 -0.09 -7.93
C LYS A 119 -12.56 1.16 -8.81
N VAL A 120 -12.39 0.98 -10.11
CA VAL A 120 -12.40 2.09 -11.08
C VAL A 120 -13.45 1.83 -12.15
N PRO A 121 -14.14 2.88 -12.64
CA PRO A 121 -15.07 2.70 -13.75
C PRO A 121 -14.32 2.16 -14.98
N LEU A 122 -14.96 1.26 -15.71
CA LEU A 122 -14.46 0.80 -17.01
C LEU A 122 -14.58 1.95 -18.02
N LEU A 123 -13.46 2.64 -18.28
CA LEU A 123 -13.39 3.75 -19.25
C LEU A 123 -12.75 3.29 -20.57
N LYS A 124 -13.30 3.74 -21.69
CA LYS A 124 -12.68 3.59 -23.02
C LYS A 124 -11.52 4.60 -23.17
N LYS A 125 -10.49 4.25 -23.94
CA LYS A 125 -9.31 5.13 -24.18
C LYS A 125 -9.71 6.53 -24.67
N GLY A 126 -10.72 6.64 -25.54
CA GLY A 126 -11.24 7.92 -26.01
C GLY A 126 -11.86 8.80 -24.91
N MET A 127 -12.55 8.20 -23.94
CA MET A 127 -13.13 8.93 -22.80
C MET A 127 -12.04 9.45 -21.87
N CYS A 128 -10.99 8.65 -21.62
CA CYS A 128 -9.83 9.09 -20.84
C CYS A 128 -9.13 10.29 -21.50
N ARG A 129 -8.96 10.28 -22.82
CA ARG A 129 -8.36 11.41 -23.57
C ARG A 129 -9.19 12.67 -23.46
N ARG A 130 -10.52 12.58 -23.63
CA ARG A 130 -11.44 13.72 -23.46
C ARG A 130 -11.40 14.27 -22.04
N GLY A 131 -11.37 13.39 -21.03
CA GLY A 131 -11.22 13.77 -19.63
C GLY A 131 -9.92 14.50 -19.31
N TYR A 132 -8.81 14.10 -19.93
CA TYR A 132 -7.51 14.76 -19.77
C TYR A 132 -7.42 16.10 -20.51
N ASN A 133 -8.01 16.17 -21.70
CA ASN A 133 -8.04 17.37 -22.54
C ASN A 133 -9.14 18.36 -22.15
N LEU A 134 -9.99 18.03 -21.17
CA LEU A 134 -10.92 18.99 -20.60
C LEU A 134 -10.09 20.15 -20.04
N PRO A 135 -10.28 21.38 -20.55
CA PRO A 135 -9.40 22.49 -20.23
C PRO A 135 -9.42 22.74 -18.72
N LYS A 136 -8.24 22.72 -18.09
CA LYS A 136 -8.05 23.09 -16.67
C LYS A 136 -8.57 24.49 -16.34
N ASN A 137 -8.85 25.28 -17.39
CA ASN A 137 -9.36 26.64 -17.40
C ASN A 137 -10.77 26.75 -16.76
N THR A 138 -11.52 25.65 -16.62
CA THR A 138 -12.77 25.68 -15.82
C THR A 138 -12.52 25.88 -14.33
N SER A 139 -11.32 25.59 -13.82
CA SER A 139 -10.96 25.83 -12.42
C SER A 139 -10.77 27.32 -12.11
N THR A 140 -10.35 28.10 -13.10
CA THR A 140 -10.06 29.54 -12.97
C THR A 140 -11.26 30.42 -13.33
N GLY A 141 -12.24 29.91 -14.08
CA GLY A 141 -13.47 30.65 -14.45
C GLY A 141 -14.57 30.66 -13.39
N LEU A 142 -14.44 29.90 -12.29
CA LEU A 142 -15.44 29.80 -11.21
C LEU A 142 -15.40 30.97 -10.21
N LYS A 143 -14.46 31.91 -10.36
CA LYS A 143 -14.39 33.15 -9.58
C LYS A 143 -14.67 34.35 -10.48
N ARG A 144 -15.92 34.58 -10.92
CA ARG A 144 -16.32 35.96 -11.28
C ARG A 144 -17.78 36.25 -11.56
N ASN A 145 -18.65 35.26 -11.73
CA ASN A 145 -20.06 35.55 -11.99
C ASN A 145 -20.87 34.96 -10.84
N GLY A 146 -21.44 35.82 -9.99
CA GLY A 146 -22.36 35.46 -8.90
C GLY A 146 -23.71 34.94 -9.39
N GLY A 147 -23.71 34.13 -10.45
CA GLY A 147 -24.86 33.36 -10.89
C GLY A 147 -24.86 32.03 -10.15
N THR A 148 -25.95 31.78 -9.43
CA THR A 148 -26.29 30.54 -8.73
C THR A 148 -25.74 29.31 -9.45
N PHE A 149 -24.71 28.68 -8.88
CA PHE A 149 -24.21 27.39 -9.37
C PHE A 149 -25.26 26.32 -9.09
N CYS A 150 -26.17 26.05 -10.03
CA CYS A 150 -27.09 24.92 -9.94
C CYS A 150 -26.38 23.68 -10.46
N GLY A 151 -25.87 22.86 -9.56
CA GLY A 151 -25.38 21.52 -9.89
C GLY A 151 -26.56 20.63 -10.27
N LEU A 152 -26.87 20.53 -11.56
CA LEU A 152 -27.86 19.58 -12.07
C LEU A 152 -27.24 18.18 -12.07
N MET A 153 -27.62 17.35 -11.10
CA MET A 153 -27.06 16.00 -10.98
C MET A 153 -28.13 14.94 -11.23
N ARG A 154 -27.95 14.22 -12.34
CA ARG A 154 -28.66 12.96 -12.57
C ARG A 154 -27.97 11.87 -11.78
N VAL A 155 -28.57 11.41 -10.68
CA VAL A 155 -28.04 10.30 -9.90
C VAL A 155 -28.86 9.06 -10.19
N LYS A 156 -28.27 8.13 -10.94
CA LYS A 156 -28.79 6.77 -11.05
C LYS A 156 -28.24 5.97 -9.88
N PHE A 157 -29.06 5.76 -8.86
CA PHE A 157 -28.71 4.90 -7.73
C PHE A 157 -28.88 3.45 -8.17
N PHE A 158 -27.76 2.74 -8.30
CA PHE A 158 -27.79 1.29 -8.53
C PHE A 158 -27.82 0.59 -7.18
N SER A 159 -28.91 -0.14 -6.91
CA SER A 159 -29.01 -1.01 -5.76
C SER A 159 -28.11 -2.21 -5.99
N PHE A 160 -26.99 -2.24 -5.28
CA PHE A 160 -25.96 -3.26 -5.42
C PHE A 160 -26.40 -4.52 -4.66
N PHE A 161 -27.35 -5.28 -5.22
CA PHE A 161 -27.52 -6.70 -4.89
C PHE A 161 -26.36 -7.50 -5.52
N GLY A 162 -25.14 -7.16 -5.12
CA GLY A 162 -23.96 -7.96 -5.37
C GLY A 162 -23.57 -8.54 -4.02
N SER A 163 -23.78 -9.84 -3.83
CA SER A 163 -23.20 -10.60 -2.72
C SER A 163 -21.78 -10.09 -2.50
N LYS A 164 -21.47 -9.64 -1.27
CA LYS A 164 -20.12 -9.24 -0.87
C LYS A 164 -19.21 -10.46 -1.05
N GLY A 165 -18.71 -10.66 -2.27
CA GLY A 165 -17.84 -11.78 -2.60
C GLY A 165 -16.57 -11.73 -1.74
N HIS A 166 -15.82 -12.84 -1.75
CA HIS A 166 -14.56 -12.91 -1.03
C HIS A 166 -13.67 -11.71 -1.35
N ARG A 167 -13.01 -11.15 -0.32
CA ARG A 167 -12.10 -10.02 -0.46
C ARG A 167 -11.00 -10.38 -1.47
N GLN A 168 -11.01 -9.72 -2.62
CA GLN A 168 -9.95 -9.86 -3.63
C GLN A 168 -8.70 -9.09 -3.21
N PHE A 169 -7.54 -9.68 -3.48
CA PHE A 169 -6.24 -9.07 -3.21
C PHE A 169 -5.39 -9.04 -4.48
N VAL A 170 -4.60 -7.99 -4.63
CA VAL A 170 -3.64 -7.78 -5.71
C VAL A 170 -2.23 -7.72 -5.12
N ARG A 171 -1.28 -8.33 -5.82
CA ARG A 171 0.16 -8.16 -5.64
C ARG A 171 0.63 -6.97 -6.46
N ARG A 172 1.09 -5.91 -5.78
CA ARG A 172 1.58 -4.71 -6.45
C ARG A 172 2.76 -4.06 -5.72
N PRO A 173 3.65 -3.38 -6.46
CA PRO A 173 4.64 -2.50 -5.87
C PRO A 173 3.99 -1.27 -5.21
N PRO A 174 4.71 -0.61 -4.29
CA PRO A 174 4.26 0.66 -3.73
C PRO A 174 3.98 1.69 -4.84
N ASN A 175 3.08 2.64 -4.58
CA ASN A 175 2.74 3.77 -5.47
C ASN A 175 2.18 3.41 -6.86
N SER A 176 1.76 2.17 -7.08
CA SER A 176 1.22 1.72 -8.38
C SER A 176 -0.30 1.51 -8.38
N GLU A 177 -1.01 2.09 -7.42
CA GLU A 177 -2.41 1.78 -7.11
C GLU A 177 -3.39 1.94 -8.30
N PHE A 178 -3.24 2.98 -9.12
CA PHE A 178 -4.18 3.30 -10.20
C PHE A 178 -3.84 2.63 -11.55
N LYS A 179 -2.77 1.82 -11.63
CA LYS A 179 -2.44 1.15 -12.88
C LYS A 179 -3.53 0.14 -13.24
N PRO A 180 -3.96 0.05 -14.52
CA PRO A 180 -5.10 -0.76 -14.94
C PRO A 180 -4.95 -2.26 -14.65
N GLN A 181 -3.71 -2.75 -14.52
CA GLN A 181 -3.40 -4.13 -14.17
C GLN A 181 -3.64 -4.48 -12.68
N TYR A 182 -3.73 -3.47 -11.82
CA TYR A 182 -3.89 -3.62 -10.37
C TYR A 182 -5.26 -3.14 -9.86
N THR A 183 -6.10 -2.64 -10.75
CA THR A 183 -7.43 -2.13 -10.43
C THR A 183 -8.51 -3.13 -10.86
N VAL A 184 -9.60 -3.16 -10.11
CA VAL A 184 -10.79 -3.92 -10.50
C VAL A 184 -11.72 -2.96 -11.22
N LYS A 185 -12.06 -3.30 -12.46
CA LYS A 185 -12.96 -2.48 -13.26
C LYS A 185 -14.39 -2.76 -12.85
N THR A 186 -15.10 -1.72 -12.45
CA THR A 186 -16.52 -1.78 -12.12
C THR A 186 -17.32 -1.34 -13.33
N VAL A 187 -18.23 -2.21 -13.77
CA VAL A 187 -19.35 -1.83 -14.64
C VAL A 187 -20.51 -1.34 -13.76
N LYS A 188 -21.19 -0.29 -14.21
CA LYS A 188 -22.35 0.27 -13.50
C LYS A 188 -23.66 -0.46 -13.82
N HIS A 189 -23.62 -1.51 -14.64
CA HIS A 189 -24.82 -2.22 -15.09
C HIS A 189 -25.02 -3.47 -14.23
N GLY A 190 -26.21 -3.62 -13.66
CA GLY A 190 -26.59 -4.76 -12.82
C GLY A 190 -27.35 -4.31 -11.57
N GLY A 191 -28.53 -4.90 -11.34
CA GLY A 191 -29.41 -4.62 -10.20
C GLY A 191 -30.54 -3.63 -10.50
N ALA A 192 -31.47 -3.49 -9.54
CA ALA A 192 -32.53 -2.50 -9.59
C ALA A 192 -31.92 -1.10 -9.41
N SER A 193 -32.30 -0.16 -10.28
CA SER A 193 -31.79 1.21 -10.21
C SER A 193 -32.94 2.21 -10.07
N ILE A 194 -32.82 3.14 -9.12
CA ILE A 194 -33.75 4.26 -8.98
C ILE A 194 -33.11 5.47 -9.67
N MET A 195 -33.87 6.14 -10.52
CA MET A 195 -33.45 7.37 -11.17
C MET A 195 -33.97 8.56 -10.36
N ILE A 196 -33.06 9.42 -9.93
CA ILE A 196 -33.39 10.62 -9.16
C ILE A 196 -32.79 11.82 -9.87
N TRP A 197 -33.58 12.89 -9.94
CA TRP A 197 -33.17 14.21 -10.35
C TRP A 197 -33.08 15.09 -9.11
N ALA A 198 -31.98 15.80 -8.95
CA ALA A 198 -31.80 16.74 -7.85
C ALA A 198 -31.02 17.95 -8.33
N CYS A 199 -31.38 19.11 -7.79
CA CYS A 199 -30.63 20.34 -7.97
C CYS A 199 -30.04 20.75 -6.62
N PHE A 200 -28.84 21.30 -6.61
CA PHE A 200 -28.26 21.93 -5.42
C PHE A 200 -27.47 23.16 -5.84
N SER A 201 -27.48 24.16 -4.97
CA SER A 201 -26.71 25.39 -5.13
C SER A 201 -25.73 25.58 -3.99
N TYR A 202 -24.85 26.58 -4.11
CA TYR A 202 -23.98 26.99 -3.01
C TYR A 202 -24.78 27.34 -1.74
N TYR A 203 -25.98 27.88 -1.91
CA TYR A 203 -26.85 28.34 -0.83
C TYR A 203 -27.69 27.22 -0.19
N GLY A 204 -27.75 26.02 -0.79
CA GLY A 204 -28.51 24.91 -0.23
C GLY A 204 -28.91 23.84 -1.24
N VAL A 205 -29.54 22.78 -0.73
CA VAL A 205 -30.06 21.67 -1.53
C VAL A 205 -31.42 22.10 -2.10
N GLY A 206 -31.57 22.00 -3.43
CA GLY A 206 -32.83 22.22 -4.13
C GLY A 206 -33.72 20.97 -4.15
N PRO A 207 -34.82 20.98 -4.91
CA PRO A 207 -35.78 19.89 -4.88
C PRO A 207 -35.24 18.58 -5.46
N ILE A 208 -35.76 17.46 -4.97
CA ILE A 208 -35.38 16.09 -5.35
C ILE A 208 -36.60 15.36 -5.91
N TYR A 209 -36.51 14.90 -7.16
CA TYR A 209 -37.58 14.19 -7.87
C TYR A 209 -37.18 12.76 -8.21
N ARG A 210 -38.03 11.81 -7.81
CA ARG A 210 -37.90 10.41 -8.21
C ARG A 210 -38.58 10.21 -9.57
N ILE A 211 -37.85 9.66 -10.53
CA ILE A 211 -38.36 9.41 -11.88
C ILE A 211 -38.70 7.93 -12.03
N PRO A 212 -39.94 7.58 -12.40
CA PRO A 212 -40.31 6.21 -12.71
C PRO A 212 -39.70 5.82 -14.06
N GLY A 213 -38.61 5.03 -14.04
CA GLY A 213 -38.00 4.47 -15.25
C GLY A 213 -36.84 5.30 -15.81
N ILE A 214 -36.74 5.34 -17.15
CA ILE A 214 -35.71 6.10 -17.87
C ILE A 214 -36.29 7.48 -18.21
N MET A 215 -35.61 8.54 -17.78
CA MET A 215 -36.00 9.91 -18.07
C MET A 215 -35.91 10.20 -19.57
N ASP A 216 -37.02 10.64 -20.15
CA ASP A 216 -37.10 11.16 -21.50
C ASP A 216 -36.89 12.69 -21.52
N GLN A 217 -36.61 13.26 -22.70
CA GLN A 217 -36.41 14.70 -22.89
C GLN A 217 -37.62 15.51 -22.43
N PHE A 218 -38.84 15.05 -22.72
CA PHE A 218 -40.07 15.76 -22.35
C PHE A 218 -40.29 15.75 -20.84
N ALA A 219 -39.97 14.64 -20.18
CA ALA A 219 -40.01 14.55 -18.71
C ALA A 219 -38.98 15.49 -18.06
N TYR A 220 -37.84 15.70 -18.69
CA TYR A 220 -36.84 16.65 -18.20
C TYR A 220 -37.31 18.10 -18.33
N VAL A 221 -37.88 18.49 -19.47
CA VAL A 221 -38.44 19.84 -19.68
C VAL A 221 -39.55 20.12 -18.67
N LYS A 222 -40.45 19.17 -18.47
CA LYS A 222 -41.53 19.27 -17.48
C LYS A 222 -41.01 19.50 -16.06
N ILE A 223 -39.98 18.76 -15.63
CA ILE A 223 -39.36 18.95 -14.30
C ILE A 223 -38.72 20.33 -14.17
N LEU A 224 -38.16 20.87 -15.26
CA LEU A 224 -37.63 22.22 -15.25
C LEU A 224 -38.76 23.24 -15.10
N GLU A 225 -39.78 23.20 -15.95
CA GLU A 225 -40.92 24.13 -15.94
C GLU A 225 -41.70 24.12 -14.61
N GLU A 226 -41.84 22.96 -13.98
CA GLU A 226 -42.57 22.85 -12.71
C GLU A 226 -41.80 23.39 -11.50
N HIS A 227 -40.47 23.54 -11.59
CA HIS A 227 -39.62 23.75 -10.42
C HIS A 227 -38.54 24.84 -10.55
N PHE A 228 -38.37 25.42 -11.74
CA PHE A 228 -37.42 26.50 -12.06
C PHE A 228 -38.05 27.50 -13.02
#